data_AF-A0A850G759-F1
#
_entry.id   AF-A0A850G759-F1
#
_cell.length_a   1.000
_cell.length_b   1.000
_cell.length_c   1.000
_cell.angle_alpha   90.00
_cell.angle_beta   90.00
_cell.angle_gamma   90.00
#
_symmetry.space_group_name_H-M   'P 1'
#
loop_
_entity.id
_entity.type
_entity.pdbx_description
1 polymer ?
#
loop_
_entity_poly.entity_id
_entity_poly.type
_entity_poly.pdbx_seq_one_letter_code
_entity_poly.pdbx_strand_id
1 'polypeptide(L)'
;MKTSTASASASAASSFSSKFAAPAPVRRDAPVRLSTVITALMPGLVHTFEFSVIEQDVLQLVLMGRDSETIARRLGITARSARWHMHRVFTKTETESREALVHLALRLSDEGERAQA
;
A
#
# COMPACT_ATOMS: atom_id res chain seq x y z
N MET A 1 52.77 2.56 57.57
CA MET A 1 52.59 1.44 56.61
C MET A 1 51.22 1.62 55.96
N LYS A 2 50.98 1.66 54.65
CA LYS A 2 51.75 1.70 53.39
C LYS A 2 50.77 2.27 52.32
N THR A 3 51.24 3.24 51.52
CA THR A 3 50.99 3.50 50.07
C THR A 3 49.61 3.14 49.48
N SER A 4 48.77 4.09 49.05
CA SER A 4 48.82 4.79 47.74
C SER A 4 49.38 3.96 46.58
N THR A 5 48.50 3.49 45.69
CA THR A 5 48.84 3.28 44.27
C THR A 5 47.56 3.28 43.45
N ALA A 6 47.43 4.34 42.65
CA ALA A 6 46.55 4.37 41.49
C ALA A 6 46.97 3.27 40.49
N SER A 7 45.99 2.59 39.91
CA SER A 7 46.20 1.79 38.71
C SER A 7 45.23 2.28 37.65
N ALA A 8 45.73 3.19 36.82
CA ALA A 8 45.16 3.49 35.53
C ALA A 8 45.45 2.29 34.61
N SER A 9 44.41 1.67 34.06
CA SER A 9 44.56 0.78 32.92
C SER A 9 43.83 1.38 31.74
N ALA A 10 44.66 1.74 30.76
CA ALA A 10 44.31 2.33 29.49
C ALA A 10 43.88 1.27 28.48
N SER A 11 43.27 1.74 27.39
CA SER A 11 43.16 1.08 26.09
C SER A 11 42.02 0.06 25.96
N ALA A 12 41.16 0.08 24.95
CA ALA A 12 41.30 0.63 23.60
C ALA A 12 39.92 1.07 23.06
N ALA A 13 39.77 2.35 22.74
CA ALA A 13 38.72 2.78 21.83
C ALA A 13 39.18 2.41 20.41
N SER A 14 38.83 1.20 19.97
CA SER A 14 39.02 0.77 18.59
C SER A 14 38.14 1.64 17.68
N SER A 15 38.74 2.69 17.13
CA SER A 15 38.21 3.46 16.02
C SER A 15 38.06 2.55 14.80
N PHE A 16 36.90 1.91 14.67
CA PHE A 16 36.51 1.26 13.43
C PHE A 16 36.09 2.36 12.43
N SER A 17 37.09 3.07 11.89
CA SER A 17 36.89 4.03 10.80
C SER A 17 36.60 3.25 9.53
N SER A 18 35.35 2.80 9.39
CA SER A 18 34.90 2.21 8.15
C SER A 18 34.74 3.34 7.13
N LYS A 19 35.70 3.42 6.20
CA LYS A 19 35.57 4.13 4.92
C LYS A 19 34.48 3.44 4.08
N PHE A 20 33.23 3.48 4.54
CA PHE A 20 32.12 3.30 3.63
C PHE A 20 31.98 4.61 2.86
N ALA A 21 32.61 4.66 1.69
CA ALA A 21 32.22 5.60 0.67
C ALA A 21 30.69 5.50 0.55
N ALA A 22 29.99 6.61 0.78
CA ALA A 22 28.55 6.65 0.66
C ALA A 22 28.19 6.09 -0.72
N PRO A 23 27.34 5.04 -0.82
CA PRO A 23 26.87 4.60 -2.12
C PRO A 23 26.23 5.82 -2.79
N ALA A 24 26.56 6.04 -4.07
CA ALA A 24 25.91 7.05 -4.90
C ALA A 24 24.40 7.01 -4.61
N PRO A 25 23.69 8.16 -4.56
CA PRO A 25 22.29 8.18 -4.21
C PRO A 25 21.56 7.24 -5.16
N VAL A 26 21.21 6.06 -4.66
CA VAL A 26 20.26 5.19 -5.33
C VAL A 26 19.08 6.12 -5.50
N ARG A 27 18.70 6.41 -6.76
CA ARG A 27 17.41 7.03 -7.05
C ARG A 27 16.38 6.06 -6.49
N ARG A 28 16.07 6.20 -5.21
CA ARG A 28 14.89 5.63 -4.61
C ARG A 28 13.80 6.42 -5.29
N ASP A 29 13.22 5.83 -6.33
CA ASP A 29 11.89 6.21 -6.77
C ASP A 29 11.10 6.47 -5.49
N ALA A 30 10.58 7.70 -5.35
CA ALA A 30 9.95 8.13 -4.10
C ALA A 30 8.99 7.03 -3.64
N PRO A 31 8.91 6.73 -2.33
CA PRO A 31 8.11 5.60 -1.85
C PRO A 31 6.70 5.75 -2.41
N VAL A 32 6.36 4.90 -3.39
CA VAL A 32 5.08 4.98 -4.07
C VAL A 32 4.05 4.69 -2.99
N ARG A 33 3.26 5.71 -2.64
CA ARG A 33 2.22 5.53 -1.62
C ARG A 33 1.19 4.58 -2.21
N LEU A 34 0.78 3.57 -1.46
CA LEU A 34 -0.26 2.64 -1.88
C LEU A 34 -1.53 3.36 -2.34
N SER A 35 -1.84 4.50 -1.72
CA SER A 35 -2.95 5.36 -2.16
C SER A 35 -2.80 5.85 -3.60
N THR A 36 -1.58 6.19 -4.04
CA THR A 36 -1.30 6.67 -5.40
C THR A 36 -1.49 5.56 -6.43
N VAL A 37 -1.01 4.34 -6.13
CA VAL A 37 -1.24 3.17 -7.00
C VAL A 37 -2.74 2.91 -7.13
N ILE A 38 -3.47 2.87 -6.02
CA ILE A 38 -4.91 2.59 -6.03
C ILE A 38 -5.68 3.66 -6.82
N THR A 39 -5.34 4.94 -6.65
CA THR A 39 -5.95 6.01 -7.44
C THR A 39 -5.68 5.86 -8.94
N ALA A 40 -4.52 5.33 -9.34
CA ALA A 40 -4.21 5.07 -10.74
C ALA A 40 -4.97 3.84 -11.31
N LEU A 41 -5.34 2.87 -10.48
CA LEU A 41 -6.08 1.66 -10.89
C LEU A 41 -7.59 1.89 -11.08
N MET A 42 -8.15 2.88 -10.36
CA MET A 42 -9.58 3.16 -10.35
C MET A 42 -10.20 3.45 -11.74
N PRO A 43 -9.59 4.28 -12.61
CA PRO A 43 -10.18 4.62 -13.91
C PRO A 43 -10.43 3.40 -14.80
N GLY A 44 -9.50 2.45 -14.84
CA GLY A 44 -9.65 1.23 -15.65
C GLY A 44 -10.90 0.45 -15.24
N LEU A 45 -11.11 0.25 -13.94
CA LEU A 45 -12.29 -0.45 -13.44
C LEU A 45 -13.59 0.33 -13.66
N VAL A 46 -13.59 1.64 -13.42
CA VAL A 46 -14.81 2.47 -13.53
C VAL A 46 -15.25 2.68 -14.98
N HIS A 47 -14.32 2.65 -15.94
CA HIS A 47 -14.66 2.73 -17.36
C HIS A 47 -15.13 1.38 -17.92
N THR A 48 -14.60 0.26 -17.42
CA THR A 48 -15.00 -1.08 -17.88
C THR A 48 -16.32 -1.54 -17.27
N PHE A 49 -16.60 -1.17 -16.01
CA PHE A 49 -17.78 -1.64 -15.28
C PHE A 49 -18.62 -0.48 -14.77
N GLU A 50 -19.94 -0.63 -14.88
CA GLU A 50 -20.87 0.35 -14.34
C GLU A 50 -20.98 0.21 -12.81
N PHE A 51 -20.45 1.17 -12.07
CA PHE A 51 -20.60 1.24 -10.61
C PHE A 51 -21.50 2.41 -10.20
N SER A 52 -22.37 2.18 -9.21
CA SER A 52 -23.04 3.28 -8.51
C SER A 52 -22.04 4.06 -7.65
N VAL A 53 -22.41 5.27 -7.22
CA VAL A 53 -21.54 6.13 -6.38
C VAL A 53 -21.03 5.38 -5.13
N ILE A 54 -21.93 4.69 -4.42
CA ILE A 54 -21.56 3.92 -3.23
C ILE A 54 -20.64 2.75 -3.58
N GLU A 55 -20.83 2.12 -4.74
CA GLU A 55 -19.97 1.01 -5.17
C GLU A 55 -18.56 1.49 -5.53
N GLN A 56 -18.41 2.69 -6.09
CA GLN A 56 -17.10 3.28 -6.34
C GLN A 56 -16.36 3.58 -5.03
N ASP A 57 -17.04 4.14 -4.05
CA ASP A 57 -16.46 4.39 -2.71
C ASP A 57 -16.04 3.08 -2.03
N VAL A 58 -16.90 2.06 -2.11
CA VAL A 58 -16.59 0.72 -1.57
C VAL A 58 -15.42 0.10 -2.33
N LEU A 59 -15.40 0.17 -3.66
CA LEU A 59 -14.32 -0.35 -4.50
C LEU A 59 -12.97 0.26 -4.10
N GLN A 60 -12.90 1.58 -3.97
CA GLN A 60 -11.68 2.27 -3.55
C GLN A 60 -11.19 1.77 -2.19
N LEU A 61 -12.10 1.60 -1.21
CA LEU A 61 -11.75 1.11 0.11
C LEU A 61 -11.34 -0.37 0.12
N VAL A 62 -11.94 -1.20 -0.74
CA VAL A 62 -11.56 -2.62 -0.92
C VAL A 62 -10.16 -2.72 -1.49
N LEU A 63 -9.83 -1.93 -2.53
CA LEU A 63 -8.48 -1.86 -3.10
C LEU A 63 -7.44 -1.34 -2.08
N MET A 64 -7.85 -0.48 -1.15
CA MET A 64 -7.03 -0.05 0.01
C MET A 64 -6.89 -1.11 1.10
N GLY A 65 -7.45 -2.30 0.92
CA GLY A 65 -7.35 -3.39 1.87
C GLY A 65 -8.32 -3.32 3.05
N ARG A 66 -9.34 -2.44 3.01
CA ARG A 66 -10.26 -2.24 4.14
C ARG A 66 -11.33 -3.33 4.21
N ASP A 67 -11.63 -3.77 5.42
CA ASP A 67 -12.70 -4.73 5.70
C ASP A 67 -14.09 -4.09 5.73
N SER A 68 -15.14 -4.92 5.77
CA SER A 68 -16.52 -4.45 5.75
C SER A 68 -16.89 -3.55 6.93
N GLU A 69 -16.25 -3.73 8.10
CA GLU A 69 -16.53 -2.89 9.28
C GLU A 69 -15.90 -1.50 9.15
N THR A 70 -14.66 -1.44 8.66
CA THR A 70 -13.98 -0.18 8.38
C THR A 70 -14.66 0.59 7.25
N ILE A 71 -15.14 -0.12 6.22
CA ILE A 71 -15.93 0.46 5.14
C ILE A 71 -17.23 1.04 5.69
N ALA A 72 -17.98 0.25 6.48
CA ALA A 72 -19.22 0.68 7.10
C ALA A 72 -19.03 1.96 7.93
N ARG A 73 -18.01 1.99 8.80
CA ARG A 73 -17.68 3.15 9.61
C ARG A 73 -17.31 4.38 8.77
N ARG A 74 -16.57 4.20 7.67
CA ARG A 74 -16.15 5.31 6.80
C ARG A 74 -17.29 5.90 5.98
N LEU A 75 -18.22 5.06 5.52
CA LEU A 75 -19.33 5.48 4.66
C LEU A 75 -20.62 5.79 5.44
N GLY A 76 -20.63 5.59 6.77
CA GLY A 76 -21.81 5.81 7.60
C GLY A 76 -22.95 4.81 7.34
N ILE A 77 -22.61 3.58 6.90
CA ILE A 77 -23.58 2.52 6.60
C ILE A 77 -23.42 1.34 7.56
N THR A 78 -24.32 0.36 7.50
CA THR A 78 -24.18 -0.87 8.31
C THR A 78 -23.13 -1.82 7.74
N ALA A 79 -22.49 -2.64 8.60
CA ALA A 79 -21.56 -3.69 8.15
C ALA A 79 -22.21 -4.69 7.19
N ARG A 80 -23.51 -4.99 7.37
CA ARG A 80 -24.28 -5.82 6.44
C ARG A 80 -24.39 -5.16 5.06
N SER A 81 -24.72 -3.88 5.02
CA SER A 81 -24.78 -3.11 3.77
C SER A 81 -23.41 -3.05 3.09
N ALA A 82 -22.34 -2.81 3.85
CA ALA A 82 -20.98 -2.82 3.31
C ALA A 82 -20.63 -4.17 2.66
N ARG A 83 -20.93 -5.30 3.32
CA ARG A 83 -20.74 -6.64 2.73
C ARG A 83 -21.56 -6.84 1.46
N TRP A 84 -22.81 -6.35 1.43
CA TRP A 84 -23.65 -6.42 0.23
C TRP A 84 -23.06 -5.61 -0.93
N HIS A 85 -22.61 -4.38 -0.69
CA HIS A 85 -21.93 -3.58 -1.72
C HIS A 85 -20.62 -4.23 -2.19
N MET A 86 -19.82 -4.77 -1.27
CA MET A 86 -18.61 -5.53 -1.63
C MET A 86 -18.95 -6.73 -2.52
N HIS A 87 -19.99 -7.49 -2.17
CA HIS A 87 -20.46 -8.59 -3.00
C HIS A 87 -20.87 -8.12 -4.39
N ARG A 88 -21.63 -7.01 -4.51
CA ARG A 88 -21.97 -6.44 -5.82
C ARG A 88 -20.75 -6.03 -6.63
N VAL A 89 -19.75 -5.42 -5.99
CA VAL A 89 -18.48 -5.08 -6.66
C VAL A 89 -17.85 -6.34 -7.22
N PHE A 90 -17.66 -7.36 -6.39
CA PHE A 90 -17.07 -8.64 -6.79
C PHE A 90 -17.85 -9.37 -7.89
N THR A 91 -19.19 -9.34 -7.83
CA THR A 91 -20.05 -9.91 -8.87
C THR A 91 -19.93 -9.15 -10.19
N LYS A 92 -19.91 -7.81 -10.16
CA LYS A 92 -19.78 -6.99 -11.37
C LYS A 92 -18.44 -7.18 -12.06
N THR A 93 -17.38 -7.36 -11.28
CA THR A 93 -16.03 -7.57 -11.80
C THR A 93 -15.70 -9.04 -12.06
N GLU A 94 -16.65 -9.95 -11.81
CA GLU A 94 -16.46 -11.40 -11.91
C GLU A 94 -15.23 -11.92 -11.12
N THR A 95 -14.95 -11.29 -9.98
CA THR A 95 -13.82 -11.65 -9.12
C THR A 95 -14.30 -12.18 -7.79
N GLU A 96 -13.70 -13.25 -7.29
CA GLU A 96 -14.07 -13.87 -6.02
C GLU A 96 -13.30 -13.34 -4.80
N SER A 97 -12.20 -12.62 -5.03
CA SER A 97 -11.30 -12.17 -3.98
C SER A 97 -10.75 -10.77 -4.26
N ARG A 98 -10.26 -10.12 -3.20
CA ARG A 98 -9.55 -8.83 -3.31
C ARG A 98 -8.29 -8.95 -4.18
N GLU A 99 -7.57 -10.06 -4.08
CA GLU A 99 -6.39 -10.31 -4.89
C GLU A 99 -6.75 -10.38 -6.38
N ALA A 100 -7.75 -11.18 -6.74
CA ALA A 100 -8.25 -11.27 -8.11
C ALA A 100 -8.70 -9.90 -8.65
N LEU A 101 -9.37 -9.10 -7.81
CA LEU A 101 -9.78 -7.73 -8.16
C LEU A 101 -8.57 -6.81 -8.43
N VAL A 102 -7.51 -6.89 -7.64
CA VAL A 102 -6.28 -6.11 -7.86
C VAL A 102 -5.59 -6.54 -9.15
N HIS A 103 -5.49 -7.85 -9.42
CA HIS A 103 -4.93 -8.36 -10.67
C HIS A 103 -5.71 -7.88 -11.90
N LEU A 104 -7.04 -7.92 -11.83
CA LEU A 104 -7.91 -7.38 -12.88
C LEU A 104 -7.65 -5.88 -13.11
N ALA A 105 -7.58 -5.10 -12.03
CA ALA A 105 -7.35 -3.66 -12.11
C ALA A 105 -6.01 -3.33 -12.79
N LEU A 106 -4.95 -4.08 -12.46
CA LEU A 106 -3.63 -3.94 -13.09
C LEU A 106 -3.68 -4.24 -14.58
N ARG A 107 -4.37 -5.31 -14.97
CA ARG A 107 -4.55 -5.69 -16.38
C ARG A 107 -5.27 -4.59 -17.18
N LEU A 108 -6.38 -4.08 -16.64
CA LEU A 108 -7.15 -3.02 -17.30
C LEU A 108 -6.38 -1.69 -17.38
N SER A 109 -5.48 -1.43 -16.43
CA SER A 109 -4.62 -0.24 -16.46
C SER A 109 -3.59 -0.32 -17.58
N ASP A 110 -2.98 -1.49 -17.79
CA ASP A 110 -2.04 -1.75 -18.90
C ASP A 110 -2.74 -1.71 -20.28
N GLU A 111 -3.96 -2.26 -20.38
CA GLU A 111 -4.78 -2.18 -21.60
C GLU A 111 -5.20 -0.73 -21.92
N GLY A 112 -5.51 0.07 -20.89
CA GLY A 112 -5.85 1.49 -21.03
C GLY A 112 -4.69 2.35 -21.54
N GLU A 113 -3.45 2.04 -21.14
CA GLU A 113 -2.25 2.71 -21.66
C GLU A 113 -1.97 2.33 -23.12
N ARG A 114 -2.15 1.06 -23.50
CA ARG A 114 -1.96 0.59 -24.88
C ARG A 114 -3.01 1.10 -25.86
N ALA A 115 -4.24 1.33 -25.40
CA ALA A 115 -5.30 1.88 -26.24
C ALA A 115 -5.12 3.38 -26.54
N GLN A 116 -4.24 4.07 -25.80
CA GLN A 116 -3.99 5.52 -25.91
C GLN A 116 -2.66 5.87 -26.60
N ALA A 117 -1.87 4.87 -26.99
CA ALA A 117 -0.58 5.01 -27.68
C ALA A 117 -0.70 4.70 -29.18
#